data_AF-A0A9X8DWB2-F1
#
_entry.id   AF-A0A9X8DWB2-F1
#
_cell.length_a   1.000
_cell.length_b   1.000
_cell.length_c   1.000
_cell.angle_alpha   90.00
_cell.angle_beta   90.00
_cell.angle_gamma   90.00
#
_symmetry.space_group_name_H-M   'P 1'
#
loop_
_entity.id
_entity.type
_entity.pdbx_description
1 polymer ?
#
loop_
_entity_poly.entity_id
_entity_poly.type
_entity_poly.pdbx_seq_one_letter_code
_entity_poly.pdbx_strand_id
1 'polypeptide(L)'
;QGFDTSLLSSEGYLVLISQNDVTLPSGEVVENGTQFRNNFHNRSDLTADFFVPCGGRPAAVNLSNVQNFVYGPDGKTLRFKYIVEGANLFFTQDARLVLEKAGVTLFKDASANKGGVTSSSLEVLAALSLTDAEFAQHMAVVAGKPKPAFYQTYVAEVQARIDHNAHQEFECLWREHQRSGTPYAILTNLLSERITDLSVTIQDSSLYEQQGLRDLILDGGFPKALTALLSRDELVKRLPESYLRALFASQLASRFVYAAGLHCPEFAFYEFVQTLKN
;
A
#
# COMPACT_ATOMS: atom_id res chain seq x y z
N GLN A 1 19.49 15.77 7.89
CA GLN A 1 20.62 14.89 8.22
C GLN A 1 21.09 14.24 6.91
N GLY A 2 22.39 14.23 6.64
CA GLY A 2 22.97 13.60 5.45
C GLY A 2 23.27 12.13 5.68
N PHE A 3 23.50 11.38 4.59
CA PHE A 3 23.99 10.02 4.65
C PHE A 3 25.42 9.99 5.21
N ASP A 4 25.71 9.09 6.17
CA ASP A 4 27.04 8.92 6.74
C ASP A 4 27.92 8.12 5.77
N THR A 5 28.83 8.82 5.07
CA THR A 5 29.70 8.19 4.06
C THR A 5 30.72 7.23 4.66
N SER A 6 30.94 7.24 5.98
CA SER A 6 31.81 6.25 6.63
C SER A 6 31.20 4.83 6.62
N LEU A 7 29.90 4.71 6.33
CA LEU A 7 29.21 3.43 6.18
C LEU A 7 29.35 2.82 4.77
N LEU A 8 29.99 3.52 3.82
CA LEU A 8 30.28 2.95 2.49
C LEU A 8 31.44 1.95 2.58
N SER A 9 31.30 0.81 1.91
CA SER A 9 32.42 -0.12 1.69
C SER A 9 33.42 0.45 0.67
N SER A 10 34.51 -0.28 0.41
CA SER A 10 35.47 0.09 -0.65
C SER A 10 34.85 0.20 -2.04
N GLU A 11 33.79 -0.58 -2.29
CA GLU A 11 33.03 -0.56 -3.55
C GLU A 11 31.82 0.38 -3.51
N GLY A 12 31.49 0.92 -2.33
CA GLY A 12 30.35 1.79 -2.13
C GLY A 12 30.62 3.20 -2.64
N TYR A 13 29.59 3.84 -3.21
CA TYR A 13 29.70 5.21 -3.72
C TYR A 13 28.44 6.02 -3.43
N LEU A 14 28.62 7.34 -3.36
CA LEU A 14 27.56 8.33 -3.24
C LEU A 14 27.73 9.37 -4.35
N VAL A 15 26.72 9.49 -5.22
CA VAL A 15 26.64 10.54 -6.25
C VAL A 15 25.45 11.43 -5.96
N LEU A 16 25.71 12.70 -5.67
CA LEU A 16 24.68 13.71 -5.45
C LEU A 16 24.24 14.32 -6.79
N ILE A 17 22.97 14.71 -6.88
CA ILE A 17 22.39 15.30 -8.09
C ILE A 17 23.05 16.61 -8.52
N SER A 18 23.74 17.29 -7.59
CA SER A 18 24.48 18.53 -7.80
C SER A 18 25.92 18.32 -8.25
N GLN A 19 26.41 17.08 -8.28
CA GLN A 19 27.78 16.76 -8.68
C GLN A 19 27.87 16.46 -10.18
N ASN A 20 29.04 16.77 -10.75
CA ASN A 20 29.45 16.42 -12.10
C ASN A 20 30.85 15.81 -12.03
N ASP A 21 31.20 15.02 -13.05
CA ASP A 21 32.51 14.39 -13.22
C ASP A 21 32.98 13.55 -12.01
N VAL A 22 32.07 12.79 -11.39
CA VAL A 22 32.38 11.91 -10.25
C VAL A 22 32.92 10.58 -10.77
N THR A 23 34.14 10.21 -10.39
CA THR A 23 34.69 8.88 -10.71
C THR A 23 34.25 7.86 -9.67
N LEU A 24 33.54 6.82 -10.10
CA LEU A 24 33.12 5.70 -9.24
C LEU A 24 34.31 4.77 -8.94
N PRO A 25 34.24 3.92 -7.90
CA PRO A 25 35.26 2.90 -7.63
C PRO A 25 35.56 1.97 -8.82
N SER A 26 34.58 1.76 -9.70
CA SER A 26 34.73 1.00 -10.95
C SER A 26 35.59 1.70 -12.02
N GLY A 27 35.92 2.98 -11.84
CA GLY A 27 36.54 3.83 -12.84
C GLY A 27 35.57 4.50 -13.81
N GLU A 28 34.27 4.21 -13.72
CA GLU A 28 33.23 4.91 -14.49
C GLU A 28 33.18 6.39 -14.07
N VAL A 29 33.19 7.29 -15.06
CA VAL A 29 33.03 8.73 -14.82
C VAL A 29 31.56 9.10 -15.01
N VAL A 30 30.93 9.55 -13.93
CA VAL A 30 29.57 10.08 -13.93
C VAL A 30 29.63 11.57 -14.26
N GLU A 31 29.37 11.90 -15.52
CA GLU A 31 29.41 13.28 -16.02
C GLU A 31 28.38 14.19 -15.33
N ASN A 32 27.18 13.68 -15.04
CA ASN A 32 26.12 14.46 -14.41
C ASN A 32 25.29 13.63 -13.42
N GLY A 33 25.35 14.00 -12.14
CA GLY A 33 24.65 13.27 -11.06
C GLY A 33 23.13 13.25 -11.21
N THR A 34 22.53 14.29 -11.81
CA THR A 34 21.08 14.30 -12.09
C THR A 34 20.71 13.28 -13.17
N GLN A 35 21.46 13.21 -14.27
CA GLN A 35 21.24 12.21 -15.32
C GLN A 35 21.50 10.80 -14.81
N PHE A 36 22.54 10.62 -14.00
CA PHE A 36 22.85 9.34 -13.36
C PHE A 36 21.69 8.85 -12.51
N ARG A 37 21.20 9.67 -11.57
CA ARG A 37 20.02 9.35 -10.76
C ARG A 37 18.79 9.01 -11.62
N ASN A 38 18.58 9.73 -12.71
CA ASN A 38 17.42 9.54 -13.58
C ASN A 38 17.48 8.26 -14.44
N ASN A 39 18.66 7.68 -14.64
CA ASN A 39 18.86 6.53 -15.52
C ASN A 39 19.50 5.33 -14.81
N PHE A 40 19.82 5.45 -13.52
CA PHE A 40 20.52 4.41 -12.76
C PHE A 40 19.80 3.06 -12.86
N HIS A 41 18.48 3.05 -12.75
CA HIS A 41 17.65 1.85 -12.85
C HIS A 41 17.65 1.20 -14.25
N ASN A 42 18.08 1.91 -15.29
CA ASN A 42 18.15 1.40 -16.67
C ASN A 42 19.47 0.70 -17.01
N ARG A 43 20.45 0.68 -16.09
CA ARG A 43 21.72 0.01 -16.36
C ARG A 43 21.53 -1.50 -16.42
N SER A 44 21.96 -2.13 -17.52
CA SER A 44 21.69 -3.55 -17.80
C SER A 44 22.43 -4.52 -16.89
N ASP A 45 23.53 -4.09 -16.28
CA ASP A 45 24.31 -4.82 -15.27
C ASP A 45 23.56 -4.97 -13.93
N LEU A 46 22.59 -4.11 -13.65
CA LEU A 46 21.76 -4.21 -12.45
C LEU A 46 20.68 -5.28 -12.64
N THR A 47 20.90 -6.43 -12.01
CA THR A 47 19.98 -7.57 -12.00
C THR A 47 19.75 -8.06 -10.58
N ALA A 48 18.55 -8.56 -10.31
CA ALA A 48 18.15 -9.16 -9.04
C ALA A 48 16.87 -10.00 -9.23
N ASP A 49 16.49 -10.82 -8.27
CA ASP A 49 15.18 -11.47 -8.35
C ASP A 49 14.03 -10.47 -8.16
N PHE A 50 14.21 -9.49 -7.25
CA PHE A 50 13.23 -8.46 -6.91
C PHE A 50 13.73 -7.06 -7.23
N PHE A 51 12.84 -6.23 -7.78
CA PHE A 51 13.02 -4.79 -7.87
C PHE A 51 11.89 -4.07 -7.11
N VAL A 52 12.27 -3.34 -6.06
CA VAL A 52 11.34 -2.65 -5.18
C VAL A 52 11.66 -1.16 -5.23
N PRO A 53 11.08 -0.38 -6.16
CA PRO A 53 11.32 1.05 -6.20
C PRO A 53 10.64 1.73 -5.01
N CYS A 54 11.42 2.29 -4.10
CA CYS A 54 10.95 3.03 -2.92
C CYS A 54 11.18 4.55 -3.01
N GLY A 55 11.46 5.03 -4.22
CA GLY A 55 11.59 6.45 -4.54
C GLY A 55 11.76 6.63 -6.04
N GLY A 56 12.33 7.76 -6.44
CA GLY A 56 12.55 8.09 -7.86
C GLY A 56 11.52 9.08 -8.39
N ARG A 57 11.60 9.35 -9.69
CA ARG A 57 10.66 10.25 -10.36
C ARG A 57 9.42 9.46 -10.80
N PRO A 58 8.24 10.09 -10.82
CA PRO A 58 7.12 9.55 -11.56
C PRO A 58 7.51 9.26 -13.01
N ALA A 59 7.02 8.15 -13.54
CA ALA A 59 7.29 7.65 -14.89
C ALA A 59 8.80 7.46 -15.20
N ALA A 60 9.60 7.10 -14.20
CA ALA A 60 11.02 6.78 -14.36
C ALA A 60 11.23 5.65 -15.37
N VAL A 61 10.31 4.68 -15.40
CA VAL A 61 10.21 3.70 -16.49
C VAL A 61 8.86 3.90 -17.19
N ASN A 62 8.92 4.10 -18.49
CA ASN A 62 7.77 4.36 -19.34
C ASN A 62 7.95 3.68 -20.71
N LEU A 63 6.95 3.78 -21.58
CA LEU A 63 6.98 3.08 -22.88
C LEU A 63 8.20 3.40 -23.75
N SER A 64 8.78 4.60 -23.62
CA SER A 64 9.96 4.97 -24.40
C SER A 64 11.25 4.28 -23.94
N ASN A 65 11.33 3.81 -22.69
CA ASN A 65 12.57 3.24 -22.13
C ASN A 65 12.40 1.85 -21.50
N VAL A 66 11.18 1.32 -21.38
CA VAL A 66 10.92 0.02 -20.74
C VAL A 66 11.69 -1.13 -21.39
N GLN A 67 11.96 -1.07 -22.69
CA GLN A 67 12.76 -2.09 -23.38
C GLN A 67 14.19 -2.17 -22.85
N ASN A 68 14.78 -1.05 -22.42
CA ASN A 68 16.09 -1.00 -21.78
C ASN A 68 16.05 -1.52 -20.33
N PHE A 69 14.86 -1.61 -19.75
CA PHE A 69 14.64 -2.04 -18.38
C PHE A 69 14.37 -3.55 -18.26
N VAL A 70 13.71 -4.16 -19.25
CA VAL A 70 13.19 -5.53 -19.16
C VAL A 70 14.31 -6.57 -19.08
N TYR A 71 15.27 -6.52 -20.01
CA TYR A 71 16.25 -7.59 -20.21
C TYR A 71 17.66 -7.20 -19.81
N GLY A 72 18.42 -8.18 -19.32
CA GLY A 72 19.83 -8.05 -18.97
C GLY A 72 20.72 -7.93 -20.20
N PRO A 73 22.04 -8.00 -20.03
CA PRO A 73 23.00 -7.77 -21.11
C PRO A 73 22.89 -8.78 -22.27
N ASP A 74 22.32 -9.97 -22.03
CA ASP A 74 22.08 -11.00 -23.04
C ASP A 74 20.85 -10.72 -23.94
N GLY A 75 20.08 -9.68 -23.61
CA GLY A 75 18.87 -9.28 -24.32
C GLY A 75 17.71 -10.28 -24.21
N LYS A 76 17.80 -11.27 -23.32
CA LYS A 76 16.82 -12.37 -23.20
C LYS A 76 16.41 -12.67 -21.78
N THR A 77 17.33 -12.60 -20.83
CA THR A 77 17.05 -12.88 -19.42
C THR A 77 16.45 -11.65 -18.77
N LEU A 78 15.34 -11.81 -18.04
CA LEU A 78 14.73 -10.71 -17.29
C LEU A 78 15.72 -10.17 -16.24
N ARG A 79 15.84 -8.84 -16.15
CA ARG A 79 16.65 -8.21 -15.09
C ARG A 79 16.07 -8.43 -13.71
N PHE A 80 14.74 -8.45 -13.64
CA PHE A 80 13.96 -8.61 -12.42
C PHE A 80 12.77 -9.52 -12.69
N LYS A 81 12.61 -10.58 -11.89
CA LYS A 81 11.48 -11.51 -12.00
C LYS A 81 10.23 -10.96 -11.31
N TYR A 82 10.44 -10.24 -10.22
CA TYR A 82 9.39 -9.66 -9.39
C TYR A 82 9.58 -8.16 -9.26
N ILE A 83 8.50 -7.40 -9.41
CA ILE A 83 8.47 -5.96 -9.18
C ILE A 83 7.38 -5.65 -8.16
N VAL A 84 7.73 -4.93 -7.10
CA VAL A 84 6.78 -4.50 -6.06
C VAL A 84 6.93 -2.99 -5.88
N GLU A 85 6.00 -2.21 -6.39
CA GLU A 85 6.13 -0.75 -6.42
C GLU A 85 5.84 -0.11 -5.05
N GLY A 86 6.89 0.17 -4.28
CA GLY A 86 6.76 0.93 -3.02
C GLY A 86 6.52 2.43 -3.23
N ALA A 87 7.06 3.00 -4.30
CA ALA A 87 6.92 4.40 -4.67
C ALA A 87 5.70 4.62 -5.58
N ASN A 88 5.11 5.80 -5.47
CA ASN A 88 3.99 6.19 -6.32
C ASN A 88 4.47 6.51 -7.74
N LEU A 89 3.80 5.92 -8.73
CA LEU A 89 3.92 6.17 -10.16
C LEU A 89 5.31 5.92 -10.77
N PHE A 90 6.12 5.00 -10.22
CA PHE A 90 7.46 4.74 -10.78
C PHE A 90 7.39 4.22 -12.23
N PHE A 91 6.48 3.26 -12.49
CA PHE A 91 6.18 2.76 -13.83
C PHE A 91 4.90 3.41 -14.39
N THR A 92 4.87 3.71 -15.68
CA THR A 92 3.60 4.03 -16.36
C THR A 92 2.78 2.76 -16.65
N GLN A 93 1.47 2.91 -16.90
CA GLN A 93 0.58 1.75 -17.11
C GLN A 93 1.01 0.87 -18.28
N ASP A 94 1.35 1.47 -19.42
CA ASP A 94 1.86 0.78 -20.60
C ASP A 94 3.20 0.06 -20.34
N ALA A 95 4.11 0.66 -19.56
CA ALA A 95 5.34 -0.02 -19.16
C ALA A 95 5.07 -1.26 -18.29
N ARG A 96 4.13 -1.19 -17.35
CA ARG A 96 3.71 -2.36 -16.55
C ARG A 96 3.22 -3.49 -17.45
N LEU A 97 2.40 -3.19 -18.44
CA LEU A 97 1.89 -4.21 -19.38
C LEU A 97 2.98 -4.85 -20.23
N VAL A 98 4.00 -4.07 -20.64
CA VAL A 98 5.18 -4.62 -21.35
C VAL A 98 5.94 -5.58 -20.44
N LEU A 99 6.16 -5.21 -19.18
CA LEU A 99 6.88 -6.04 -18.20
C LEU A 99 6.13 -7.33 -17.91
N GLU A 100 4.84 -7.26 -17.63
CA GLU A 100 4.02 -8.45 -17.36
C GLU A 100 3.93 -9.37 -18.58
N LYS A 101 3.81 -8.80 -19.81
CA LYS A 101 3.85 -9.58 -21.05
C LYS A 101 5.19 -10.32 -21.24
N ALA A 102 6.28 -9.75 -20.74
CA ALA A 102 7.60 -10.40 -20.75
C ALA A 102 7.76 -11.49 -19.68
N GLY A 103 6.77 -11.68 -18.79
CA GLY A 103 6.76 -12.69 -17.73
C GLY A 103 7.15 -12.16 -16.36
N VAL A 104 7.27 -10.84 -16.17
CA VAL A 104 7.51 -10.25 -14.85
C VAL A 104 6.24 -10.30 -14.01
N THR A 105 6.34 -10.75 -12.76
CA THR A 105 5.25 -10.62 -11.79
C THR A 105 5.33 -9.23 -11.15
N LEU A 106 4.34 -8.37 -11.41
CA LEU A 106 4.36 -6.96 -11.00
C LEU A 106 3.17 -6.63 -10.10
N PHE A 107 3.45 -6.16 -8.88
CA PHE A 107 2.43 -5.56 -8.00
C PHE A 107 2.50 -4.04 -8.09
N LYS A 108 1.40 -3.47 -8.56
CA LYS A 108 1.25 -2.04 -8.80
C LYS A 108 1.25 -1.26 -7.48
N ASP A 109 1.77 -0.03 -7.55
CA ASP A 109 1.86 0.92 -6.44
C ASP A 109 0.57 1.04 -5.63
N ALA A 110 -0.56 1.24 -6.31
CA ALA A 110 -1.88 1.37 -5.72
C ALA A 110 -2.34 0.15 -4.89
N SER A 111 -1.68 -1.00 -5.01
CA SER A 111 -1.85 -2.13 -4.08
C SER A 111 -0.71 -2.20 -3.06
N ALA A 112 0.54 -2.11 -3.53
CA ALA A 112 1.72 -2.38 -2.71
C ALA A 112 2.04 -1.30 -1.65
N ASN A 113 1.62 -0.05 -1.84
CA ASN A 113 1.96 1.08 -0.95
C ASN A 113 0.82 1.56 -0.04
N LYS A 114 -0.30 0.81 0.04
CA LYS A 114 -1.49 1.15 0.86
C LYS A 114 -1.27 1.21 2.36
N GLY A 115 -0.12 0.74 2.86
CA GLY A 115 0.23 0.80 4.28
C GLY A 115 0.17 2.22 4.86
N GLY A 116 0.67 3.22 4.13
CA GLY A 116 0.65 4.62 4.57
C GLY A 116 -0.77 5.23 4.65
N VAL A 117 -1.67 4.80 3.75
CA VAL A 117 -3.09 5.20 3.80
C VAL A 117 -3.76 4.57 5.02
N THR A 118 -3.48 3.30 5.30
CA THR A 118 -4.03 2.60 6.46
C THR A 118 -3.57 3.23 7.77
N SER A 119 -2.28 3.51 7.92
CA SER A 119 -1.73 4.12 9.13
C SER A 119 -2.28 5.52 9.38
N SER A 120 -2.33 6.37 8.34
CA SER A 120 -2.84 7.74 8.48
C SER A 120 -4.35 7.76 8.76
N SER A 121 -5.13 6.86 8.14
CA SER A 121 -6.57 6.74 8.41
C SER A 121 -6.85 6.38 9.88
N LEU A 122 -6.05 5.48 10.46
CA LEU A 122 -6.18 5.08 11.85
C LEU A 122 -5.65 6.15 12.81
N GLU A 123 -4.62 6.90 12.45
CA GLU A 123 -4.19 8.07 13.22
C GLU A 123 -5.30 9.14 13.29
N VAL A 124 -5.98 9.40 12.17
CA VAL A 124 -7.16 10.29 12.13
C VAL A 124 -8.29 9.73 12.99
N LEU A 125 -8.55 8.41 12.96
CA LEU A 125 -9.54 7.78 13.84
C LEU A 125 -9.25 8.07 15.32
N ALA A 126 -7.99 7.90 15.75
CA ALA A 126 -7.58 8.19 17.13
C ALA A 126 -7.76 9.68 17.46
N ALA A 127 -7.37 10.59 16.55
CA ALA A 127 -7.53 12.03 16.74
C ALA A 127 -8.99 12.48 16.82
N LEU A 128 -9.90 11.86 16.06
CA LEU A 128 -11.34 12.14 16.14
C LEU A 128 -12.01 11.55 17.38
N SER A 129 -11.45 10.46 17.93
CA SER A 129 -12.04 9.74 19.07
C SER A 129 -11.61 10.31 20.42
N LEU A 130 -10.41 10.90 20.50
CA LEU A 130 -9.81 11.40 21.73
C LEU A 130 -9.92 12.93 21.80
N THR A 131 -10.12 13.46 22.99
CA THR A 131 -9.91 14.89 23.25
C THR A 131 -8.43 15.25 23.11
N ASP A 132 -8.11 16.54 22.92
CA ASP A 132 -6.71 17.00 22.82
C ASP A 132 -5.84 16.55 24.01
N ALA A 133 -6.40 16.57 25.22
CA ALA A 133 -5.71 16.12 26.42
C ALA A 133 -5.46 14.61 26.42
N GLU A 134 -6.47 13.81 26.06
CA GLU A 134 -6.35 12.35 25.92
C GLU A 134 -5.35 11.98 24.82
N PHE A 135 -5.38 12.65 23.67
CA PHE A 135 -4.46 12.41 22.56
C PHE A 135 -3.02 12.75 22.96
N ALA A 136 -2.79 13.91 23.59
CA ALA A 136 -1.47 14.29 24.09
C ALA A 136 -0.92 13.29 25.12
N GLN A 137 -1.80 12.70 25.94
CA GLN A 137 -1.41 11.70 26.94
C GLN A 137 -1.12 10.33 26.31
N HIS A 138 -1.95 9.87 25.38
CA HIS A 138 -1.96 8.48 24.93
C HIS A 138 -1.23 8.25 23.60
N MET A 139 -1.17 9.24 22.71
CA MET A 139 -0.62 9.13 21.36
C MET A 139 0.66 9.93 21.14
N ALA A 140 0.82 11.09 21.78
CA ALA A 140 1.96 11.97 21.51
C ALA A 140 3.28 11.45 22.11
N VAL A 141 4.33 11.41 21.29
CA VAL A 141 5.69 11.07 21.72
C VAL A 141 6.46 12.36 22.03
N VAL A 142 6.92 12.51 23.27
CA VAL A 142 7.68 13.68 23.71
C VAL A 142 9.16 13.32 23.84
N ALA A 143 10.04 14.15 23.28
CA ALA A 143 11.48 13.95 23.37
C ALA A 143 11.95 13.86 24.83
N GLY A 144 12.80 12.88 25.14
CA GLY A 144 13.31 12.63 26.49
C GLY A 144 12.33 11.92 27.44
N LYS A 145 11.13 11.56 26.98
CA LYS A 145 10.16 10.75 27.74
C LYS A 145 9.99 9.36 27.10
N PRO A 146 9.62 8.32 27.88
CA PRO A 146 9.24 7.03 27.32
C PRO A 146 8.00 7.21 26.44
N LYS A 147 7.93 6.44 25.34
CA LYS A 147 6.75 6.39 24.46
C LYS A 147 5.54 5.92 25.27
N PRO A 148 4.34 6.51 25.10
CA PRO A 148 3.13 6.02 25.77
C PRO A 148 2.88 4.53 25.49
N ALA A 149 2.43 3.78 26.50
CA ALA A 149 2.12 2.37 26.34
C ALA A 149 0.96 2.16 25.33
N PHE A 150 -0.07 3.01 25.40
CA PHE A 150 -1.18 3.01 24.44
C PHE A 150 -0.69 3.16 23.01
N TYR A 151 0.11 4.20 22.72
CA TYR A 151 0.68 4.44 21.39
C TYR A 151 1.42 3.21 20.83
N GLN A 152 2.22 2.54 21.66
CA GLN A 152 2.97 1.36 21.21
C GLN A 152 2.04 0.20 20.84
N THR A 153 1.03 -0.09 21.66
CA THR A 153 0.01 -1.10 21.34
C THR A 153 -0.79 -0.72 20.10
N TYR A 154 -1.20 0.54 20.00
CA TYR A 154 -1.96 1.06 18.86
C TYR A 154 -1.18 0.92 17.55
N VAL A 155 0.11 1.30 17.54
CA VAL A 155 0.98 1.13 16.37
C VAL A 155 1.15 -0.35 15.99
N ALA A 156 1.30 -1.25 16.96
CA ALA A 156 1.40 -2.68 16.69
C ALA A 156 0.10 -3.22 16.05
N GLU A 157 -1.06 -2.77 16.51
CA GLU A 157 -2.36 -3.13 15.91
C GLU A 157 -2.53 -2.56 14.50
N VAL A 158 -2.07 -1.32 14.25
CA VAL A 158 -2.03 -0.71 12.90
C VAL A 158 -1.15 -1.53 11.97
N GLN A 159 0.04 -1.95 12.41
CA GLN A 159 0.94 -2.79 11.62
C GLN A 159 0.29 -4.15 11.29
N ALA A 160 -0.32 -4.80 12.28
CA ALA A 160 -1.04 -6.06 12.05
C ALA A 160 -2.21 -5.89 11.05
N ARG A 161 -2.89 -4.74 11.06
CA ARG A 161 -3.94 -4.43 10.09
C ARG A 161 -3.38 -4.21 8.68
N ILE A 162 -2.23 -3.55 8.55
CA ILE A 162 -1.54 -3.37 7.27
C ILE A 162 -1.16 -4.74 6.69
N ASP A 163 -0.55 -5.61 7.50
CA ASP A 163 -0.14 -6.95 7.07
C ASP A 163 -1.35 -7.80 6.64
N HIS A 164 -2.44 -7.76 7.43
CA HIS A 164 -3.68 -8.45 7.10
C HIS A 164 -4.27 -7.96 5.76
N ASN A 165 -4.39 -6.64 5.58
CA ASN A 165 -4.94 -6.06 4.36
C ASN A 165 -4.07 -6.39 3.14
N ALA A 166 -2.74 -6.29 3.28
CA ALA A 166 -1.79 -6.63 2.22
C ALA A 166 -1.91 -8.10 1.81
N HIS A 167 -2.05 -9.01 2.79
CA HIS A 167 -2.27 -10.42 2.51
C HIS A 167 -3.60 -10.67 1.77
N GLN A 168 -4.71 -10.10 2.25
CA GLN A 168 -6.02 -10.28 1.60
C GLN A 168 -6.04 -9.76 0.16
N GLU A 169 -5.46 -8.59 -0.08
CA GLU A 169 -5.39 -8.01 -1.42
C GLU A 169 -4.47 -8.83 -2.34
N PHE A 170 -3.31 -9.26 -1.84
CA PHE A 170 -2.41 -10.15 -2.57
C PHE A 170 -3.10 -11.45 -2.99
N GLU A 171 -3.74 -12.17 -2.06
CA GLU A 171 -4.41 -13.44 -2.35
C GLU A 171 -5.54 -13.26 -3.38
N CYS A 172 -6.28 -12.14 -3.29
CA CYS A 172 -7.33 -11.81 -4.24
C CYS A 172 -6.75 -11.58 -5.64
N LEU A 173 -5.74 -10.71 -5.76
CA LEU A 173 -5.09 -10.42 -7.05
C LEU A 173 -4.42 -11.67 -7.64
N TRP A 174 -3.76 -12.46 -6.81
CA TRP A 174 -3.10 -13.70 -7.21
C TRP A 174 -4.08 -14.71 -7.80
N ARG A 175 -5.17 -14.97 -7.08
CA ARG A 175 -6.24 -15.87 -7.52
C ARG A 175 -6.91 -15.38 -8.81
N GLU A 176 -7.19 -14.08 -8.92
CA GLU A 176 -7.81 -13.51 -10.12
C GLU A 176 -6.88 -13.56 -11.34
N HIS A 177 -5.58 -13.34 -11.15
CA HIS A 177 -4.58 -13.50 -12.20
C HIS A 177 -4.50 -14.95 -12.67
N GLN A 178 -4.39 -15.92 -11.75
CA GLN A 178 -4.35 -17.34 -12.10
C GLN A 178 -5.61 -17.80 -12.85
N ARG A 179 -6.78 -17.26 -12.50
CA ARG A 179 -8.05 -17.61 -13.13
C ARG A 179 -8.21 -17.01 -14.53
N SER A 180 -7.81 -15.76 -14.73
CA SER A 180 -8.14 -14.99 -15.95
C SER A 180 -6.96 -14.74 -16.89
N GLY A 181 -5.73 -14.84 -16.41
CA GLY A 181 -4.54 -14.36 -17.11
C GLY A 181 -4.45 -12.83 -17.25
N THR A 182 -5.38 -12.09 -16.64
CA THR A 182 -5.39 -10.62 -16.70
C THR A 182 -4.18 -10.06 -15.95
N PRO A 183 -3.42 -9.11 -16.53
CA PRO A 183 -2.30 -8.48 -15.85
C PRO A 183 -2.65 -7.91 -14.47
N TYR A 184 -1.78 -8.12 -13.48
CA TYR A 184 -1.91 -7.61 -12.11
C TYR A 184 -2.11 -6.09 -12.08
N ALA A 185 -1.44 -5.35 -12.96
CA ALA A 185 -1.60 -3.88 -13.05
C ALA A 185 -3.01 -3.46 -13.47
N ILE A 186 -3.74 -4.31 -14.19
CA ILE A 186 -5.16 -4.08 -14.55
C ILE A 186 -6.04 -4.52 -13.38
N LEU A 187 -5.81 -5.72 -12.84
CA LEU A 187 -6.58 -6.27 -11.71
C LEU A 187 -6.58 -5.34 -10.50
N THR A 188 -5.44 -4.69 -10.22
CA THR A 188 -5.31 -3.67 -9.15
C THR A 188 -6.35 -2.55 -9.28
N ASN A 189 -6.57 -2.05 -10.50
CA ASN A 189 -7.53 -0.97 -10.74
C ASN A 189 -8.96 -1.49 -10.61
N LEU A 190 -9.27 -2.61 -11.27
CA LEU A 190 -10.59 -3.23 -11.21
C LEU A 190 -11.02 -3.56 -9.78
N LEU A 191 -10.08 -4.03 -8.95
CA LEU A 191 -10.31 -4.31 -7.53
C LEU A 191 -10.61 -3.05 -6.73
N SER A 192 -9.80 -2.01 -6.92
CA SER A 192 -9.97 -0.74 -6.22
C SER A 192 -11.28 -0.04 -6.62
N GLU A 193 -11.62 -0.04 -7.91
CA GLU A 193 -12.89 0.46 -8.44
C GLU A 193 -14.07 -0.32 -7.84
N ARG A 194 -14.02 -1.66 -7.88
CA ARG A 194 -15.10 -2.50 -7.34
C ARG A 194 -15.35 -2.27 -5.85
N ILE A 195 -14.28 -2.18 -5.04
CA ILE A 195 -14.39 -1.90 -3.60
C ILE A 195 -14.99 -0.51 -3.38
N THR A 196 -14.55 0.49 -4.13
CA THR A 196 -15.01 1.88 -3.99
C THR A 196 -16.48 2.00 -4.36
N ASP A 197 -16.90 1.47 -5.51
CA ASP A 197 -18.28 1.53 -5.99
C ASP A 197 -19.23 0.80 -5.02
N LEU A 198 -18.83 -0.38 -4.55
CA LEU A 198 -19.61 -1.11 -3.56
C LEU A 198 -19.67 -0.37 -2.22
N SER A 199 -18.57 0.25 -1.79
CA SER A 199 -18.56 1.07 -0.57
C SER A 199 -19.53 2.24 -0.66
N VAL A 200 -19.54 2.98 -1.78
CA VAL A 200 -20.50 4.08 -2.00
C VAL A 200 -21.94 3.54 -1.93
N THR A 201 -22.22 2.44 -2.62
CA THR A 201 -23.54 1.80 -2.61
C THR A 201 -23.98 1.38 -1.20
N ILE A 202 -23.06 0.86 -0.38
CA ILE A 202 -23.34 0.47 1.01
C ILE A 202 -23.61 1.69 1.89
N GLN A 203 -22.89 2.81 1.71
CA GLN A 203 -23.10 4.03 2.49
C GLN A 203 -24.53 4.58 2.35
N ASP A 204 -25.09 4.48 1.14
CA ASP A 204 -26.45 4.94 0.80
C ASP A 204 -27.54 3.90 1.12
N SER A 205 -27.17 2.70 1.58
CA SER A 205 -28.10 1.61 1.87
C SER A 205 -28.60 1.63 3.31
N SER A 206 -29.67 0.86 3.58
CA SER A 206 -30.23 0.65 4.93
C SER A 206 -29.44 -0.37 5.78
N LEU A 207 -28.26 -0.81 5.33
CA LEU A 207 -27.46 -1.81 6.02
C LEU A 207 -26.84 -1.27 7.31
N TYR A 208 -26.53 0.02 7.35
CA TYR A 208 -25.94 0.67 8.53
C TYR A 208 -26.93 0.74 9.72
N GLU A 209 -28.23 0.76 9.43
CA GLU A 209 -29.31 0.81 10.41
C GLU A 209 -29.54 -0.57 11.06
N GLN A 210 -29.01 -1.65 10.47
CA GLN A 210 -29.07 -2.99 11.03
C GLN A 210 -28.05 -3.12 12.16
N GLN A 211 -28.48 -2.80 13.39
CA GLN A 211 -27.60 -2.69 14.55
C GLN A 211 -26.64 -3.88 14.73
N GLY A 212 -27.11 -5.12 14.63
CA GLY A 212 -26.23 -6.29 14.78
C GLY A 212 -25.12 -6.36 13.74
N LEU A 213 -25.41 -6.00 12.48
CA LEU A 213 -24.41 -5.95 11.42
C LEU A 213 -23.48 -4.75 11.59
N ARG A 214 -24.03 -3.57 11.89
CA ARG A 214 -23.25 -2.35 12.14
C ARG A 214 -22.22 -2.59 13.25
N ASP A 215 -22.68 -3.09 14.38
CA ASP A 215 -21.86 -3.36 15.56
C ASP A 215 -20.72 -4.34 15.21
N LEU A 216 -21.03 -5.46 14.55
CA LEU A 216 -20.04 -6.44 14.10
C LEU A 216 -18.96 -5.83 13.18
N ILE A 217 -19.37 -5.02 12.21
CA ILE A 217 -18.44 -4.42 11.25
C ILE A 217 -17.58 -3.33 11.91
N LEU A 218 -18.17 -2.48 12.77
CA LEU A 218 -17.43 -1.44 13.49
C LEU A 218 -16.45 -2.03 14.51
N ASP A 219 -16.83 -3.11 15.21
CA ASP A 219 -15.94 -3.81 16.15
C ASP A 219 -14.71 -4.41 15.45
N GLY A 220 -14.86 -4.85 14.19
CA GLY A 220 -13.72 -5.26 13.35
C GLY A 220 -12.95 -4.09 12.71
N GLY A 221 -13.52 -2.89 12.71
CA GLY A 221 -12.94 -1.67 12.14
C GLY A 221 -12.10 -0.87 13.14
N PHE A 222 -12.48 -0.86 14.41
CA PHE A 222 -11.77 -0.14 15.46
C PHE A 222 -10.58 -0.95 16.00
N PRO A 223 -9.41 -0.30 16.24
CA PRO A 223 -8.33 -0.92 16.98
C PRO A 223 -8.76 -1.33 18.39
N LYS A 224 -8.34 -2.51 18.85
CA LYS A 224 -8.73 -3.05 20.15
C LYS A 224 -8.25 -2.16 21.28
N ALA A 225 -7.04 -1.62 21.16
CA ALA A 225 -6.51 -0.64 22.11
C ALA A 225 -7.46 0.55 22.30
N LEU A 226 -8.04 1.06 21.20
CA LEU A 226 -8.97 2.18 21.25
C LEU A 226 -10.29 1.79 21.92
N THR A 227 -10.84 0.61 21.60
CA THR A 227 -12.07 0.10 22.24
C THR A 227 -11.88 -0.26 23.72
N ALA A 228 -10.65 -0.55 24.15
CA ALA A 228 -10.30 -0.78 25.54
C ALA A 228 -10.17 0.53 26.34
N LEU A 229 -9.79 1.63 25.67
CA LEU A 229 -9.72 2.97 26.27
C LEU A 229 -11.09 3.66 26.30
N LEU A 230 -11.85 3.56 25.21
CA LEU A 230 -13.19 4.11 25.06
C LEU A 230 -14.13 3.01 24.62
N SER A 231 -15.25 2.82 25.33
CA SER A 231 -16.27 1.85 24.90
C SER A 231 -16.74 2.16 23.46
N ARG A 232 -17.16 1.15 22.71
CA ARG A 232 -17.71 1.32 21.36
C ARG A 232 -18.82 2.36 21.31
N ASP A 233 -19.74 2.33 22.28
CA ASP A 233 -20.86 3.27 22.34
C ASP A 233 -20.37 4.71 22.53
N GLU A 234 -19.25 4.90 23.23
CA GLU A 234 -18.60 6.21 23.37
C GLU A 234 -17.92 6.63 22.06
N LEU A 235 -17.23 5.73 21.38
CA LEU A 235 -16.64 6.00 20.05
C LEU A 235 -17.71 6.42 19.04
N VAL A 236 -18.84 5.69 18.99
CA VAL A 236 -19.97 6.00 18.10
C VAL A 236 -20.59 7.36 18.42
N LYS A 237 -20.61 7.79 19.68
CA LYS A 237 -21.09 9.12 20.07
C LYS A 237 -20.11 10.25 19.69
N ARG A 238 -18.80 9.99 19.78
CA ARG A 238 -17.76 11.00 19.51
C ARG A 238 -17.49 11.19 18.02
N LEU A 239 -17.57 10.11 17.24
CA LEU A 239 -17.26 10.14 15.82
C LEU A 239 -18.41 10.73 14.99
N PRO A 240 -18.13 11.51 13.94
CA PRO A 240 -19.14 11.96 13.00
C PRO A 240 -19.86 10.78 12.35
N GLU A 241 -21.18 10.84 12.20
CA GLU A 241 -21.96 9.76 11.58
C GLU A 241 -21.47 9.45 10.15
N SER A 242 -21.11 10.48 9.37
CA SER A 242 -20.55 10.31 8.03
C SER A 242 -19.25 9.50 8.04
N TYR A 243 -18.41 9.68 9.06
CA TYR A 243 -17.19 8.90 9.24
C TYR A 243 -17.51 7.44 9.58
N LEU A 244 -18.46 7.21 10.49
CA LEU A 244 -18.88 5.86 10.88
C LEU A 244 -19.51 5.09 9.70
N ARG A 245 -20.36 5.74 8.89
CA ARG A 245 -20.91 5.17 7.67
C ARG A 245 -19.82 4.82 6.66
N ALA A 246 -18.84 5.70 6.49
CA ALA A 246 -17.73 5.45 5.57
C ALA A 246 -16.82 4.29 6.04
N LEU A 247 -16.51 4.23 7.34
CA LEU A 247 -15.78 3.12 7.93
C LEU A 247 -16.55 1.81 7.77
N PHE A 248 -17.84 1.79 8.14
CA PHE A 248 -18.70 0.62 7.98
C PHE A 248 -18.70 0.09 6.55
N ALA A 249 -18.96 0.98 5.59
CA ALA A 249 -19.09 0.61 4.20
C ALA A 249 -17.78 0.11 3.57
N SER A 250 -16.67 0.80 3.83
CA SER A 250 -15.36 0.40 3.31
C SER A 250 -14.91 -0.95 3.87
N GLN A 251 -15.16 -1.22 5.16
CA GLN A 251 -14.89 -2.51 5.78
C GLN A 251 -15.74 -3.63 5.21
N LEU A 252 -17.05 -3.40 5.06
CA LEU A 252 -17.95 -4.42 4.51
C LEU A 252 -17.65 -4.71 3.04
N ALA A 253 -17.43 -3.67 2.22
CA ALA A 253 -17.11 -3.80 0.81
C ALA A 253 -15.80 -4.56 0.58
N SER A 254 -14.71 -4.14 1.23
CA SER A 254 -13.40 -4.78 1.06
C SER A 254 -13.41 -6.24 1.51
N ARG A 255 -14.01 -6.56 2.67
CA ARG A 255 -14.14 -7.94 3.14
C ARG A 255 -14.89 -8.83 2.15
N PHE A 256 -16.00 -8.34 1.59
CA PHE A 256 -16.75 -9.08 0.58
C PHE A 256 -15.92 -9.29 -0.68
N VAL A 257 -15.34 -8.22 -1.24
CA VAL A 257 -14.62 -8.30 -2.52
C VAL A 257 -13.36 -9.17 -2.41
N TYR A 258 -12.62 -9.09 -1.30
CA TYR A 258 -11.47 -9.98 -1.09
C TYR A 258 -11.90 -11.45 -0.96
N ALA A 259 -12.99 -11.74 -0.26
CA ALA A 259 -13.50 -13.10 -0.13
C ALA A 259 -14.00 -13.65 -1.48
N ALA A 260 -14.87 -12.90 -2.15
CA ALA A 260 -15.63 -13.35 -3.32
C ALA A 260 -14.91 -13.15 -4.67
N GLY A 261 -13.93 -12.25 -4.75
CA GLY A 261 -13.23 -11.90 -5.98
C GLY A 261 -13.99 -10.89 -6.85
N LEU A 262 -13.46 -10.63 -8.05
CA LEU A 262 -13.94 -9.57 -8.95
C LEU A 262 -15.21 -9.96 -9.72
N HIS A 263 -15.43 -11.25 -9.95
CA HIS A 263 -16.50 -11.75 -10.82
C HIS A 263 -17.68 -12.35 -10.05
N CYS A 264 -17.92 -11.83 -8.84
CA CYS A 264 -18.99 -12.30 -7.99
C CYS A 264 -20.37 -11.81 -8.47
N PRO A 265 -21.39 -12.68 -8.57
CA PRO A 265 -22.77 -12.26 -8.80
C PRO A 265 -23.25 -11.29 -7.71
N GLU A 266 -24.16 -10.38 -8.06
CA GLU A 266 -24.73 -9.40 -7.11
C GLU A 266 -25.38 -10.08 -5.90
N PHE A 267 -26.07 -11.20 -6.12
CA PHE A 267 -26.75 -11.94 -5.07
C PHE A 267 -25.80 -12.53 -4.02
N ALA A 268 -24.54 -12.82 -4.38
CA ALA A 268 -23.58 -13.36 -3.44
C ALA A 268 -23.12 -12.33 -2.38
N PHE A 269 -23.33 -11.03 -2.60
CA PHE A 269 -23.19 -10.03 -1.53
C PHE A 269 -24.24 -10.24 -0.44
N TYR A 270 -25.49 -10.52 -0.83
CA TYR A 270 -26.54 -10.82 0.14
C TYR A 270 -26.21 -12.08 0.95
N GLU A 271 -25.79 -13.17 0.28
CA GLU A 271 -25.39 -14.41 0.96
C GLU A 271 -24.23 -14.18 1.93
N PHE A 272 -23.21 -13.41 1.52
CA PHE A 272 -22.10 -13.02 2.38
C PHE A 272 -22.57 -12.24 3.62
N VAL A 273 -23.50 -11.31 3.47
CA VAL A 273 -24.06 -10.59 4.64
C VAL A 273 -24.82 -11.55 5.58
N GLN A 274 -25.49 -12.58 5.05
CA GLN A 274 -26.14 -13.59 5.90
C GLN A 274 -25.13 -14.45 6.67
N THR A 275 -23.98 -14.80 6.07
CA THR A 275 -22.96 -15.59 6.79
C THR A 275 -22.31 -14.82 7.93
N LEU A 276 -22.31 -13.48 7.89
CA LEU A 276 -21.82 -12.63 8.98
C LEU A 276 -22.80 -12.53 10.16
N LYS A 277 -24.08 -12.79 9.95
CA LYS A 277 -25.13 -12.69 10.98
C LYS A 277 -25.32 -13.96 11.80
N ASN A 278 -24.80 -15.09 11.31
CA ASN A 278 -24.85 -16.40 11.95
C ASN A 278 -23.58 -16.65 12.75
#